data_AF-A0A5C6ESC0-F1
#
_entry.id   AF-A0A5C6ESC0-F1
#
_cell.length_a   1.000
_cell.length_b   1.000
_cell.length_c   1.000
_cell.angle_alpha   90.00
_cell.angle_beta   90.00
_cell.angle_gamma   90.00
#
_symmetry.space_group_name_H-M   'P 1'
#
loop_
_entity.id
_entity.type
_entity.pdbx_description
1 polymer ?
#
loop_
_entity_poly.entity_id
_entity_poly.type
_entity_poly.pdbx_seq_one_letter_code
_entity_poly.pdbx_strand_id
1 'polypeptide(L)' 'MVKREDIEVNHKRVKRLMRKMGLYAIYPKPWVKQKGEGHKKYPYLLRGMSVGYPDHVWCADITYIRLIRGM' A
#
# COMPACT_ATOMS: atom_id res chain seq x y z
N MET A 1 24.14 -2.68 -3.12
CA MET A 1 24.86 -3.76 -3.85
C MET A 1 24.53 -5.08 -3.20
N VAL A 2 24.52 -6.17 -3.97
CA VAL A 2 24.48 -7.52 -3.40
C VAL A 2 25.91 -8.03 -3.37
N LYS A 3 26.41 -8.42 -2.19
CA LYS A 3 27.74 -9.03 -2.01
C LYS A 3 27.52 -10.49 -1.60
N ARG A 4 27.97 -11.41 -2.44
CA ARG A 4 28.09 -12.84 -2.13
C ARG A 4 29.41 -13.27 -2.75
N GLU A 5 30.30 -13.86 -1.96
CA GLU A 5 31.57 -14.43 -2.46
C GLU A 5 32.44 -13.42 -3.24
N ASP A 6 32.60 -12.19 -2.71
CA ASP A 6 33.41 -11.10 -3.30
C ASP A 6 32.98 -10.58 -4.69
N ILE A 7 31.84 -11.02 -5.21
CA ILE A 7 31.29 -10.50 -6.47
C ILE A 7 30.37 -9.31 -6.19
N GLU A 8 30.78 -8.11 -6.61
CA GLU A 8 29.92 -6.93 -6.55
C GLU A 8 28.93 -6.90 -7.72
N VAL A 9 27.64 -7.12 -7.42
CA VAL A 9 26.58 -7.06 -8.42
C VAL A 9 25.50 -6.05 -8.03
N ASN A 10 25.04 -5.28 -9.03
CA ASN A 10 23.89 -4.40 -8.88
C ASN A 10 22.59 -5.23 -8.72
N HIS A 11 21.79 -4.92 -7.70
CA HIS A 11 20.50 -5.58 -7.44
C HIS A 11 19.56 -5.53 -8.66
N LYS A 12 19.63 -4.47 -9.49
CA LYS A 12 18.84 -4.36 -10.73
C LYS A 12 19.19 -5.46 -11.74
N ARG A 13 20.47 -5.82 -11.85
CA ARG A 13 20.95 -6.88 -12.75
C ARG A 13 20.46 -8.24 -12.29
N VAL A 14 20.57 -8.54 -10.99
CA VAL A 14 20.06 -9.77 -10.38
C VAL A 14 18.55 -9.92 -10.61
N LYS A 15 17.77 -8.87 -10.29
CA LYS A 15 16.31 -8.87 -10.49
C LYS A 15 15.91 -9.10 -11.95
N ARG A 16 16.65 -8.53 -12.91
CA ARG A 16 16.41 -8.74 -14.35
C ARG A 16 16.68 -10.19 -14.77
N LEU A 17 17.76 -10.79 -14.28
CA LEU A 17 18.09 -12.20 -14.57
C LEU A 17 17.07 -13.15 -13.97
N MET A 18 16.69 -12.96 -12.71
CA MET A 18 15.62 -13.74 -12.06
C MET A 18 14.32 -13.71 -12.88
N ARG A 19 13.90 -12.53 -13.37
CA ARG A 19 12.73 -12.41 -14.26
C ARG A 19 12.87 -13.19 -15.56
N LYS A 20 14.04 -13.15 -16.22
CA LYS A 20 14.28 -13.93 -17.46
C LYS A 20 14.24 -15.43 -17.22
N MET A 21 14.68 -15.88 -16.05
CA MET A 21 14.70 -17.29 -15.64
C MET A 21 13.37 -17.75 -15.03
N GLY A 22 12.35 -16.88 -14.94
CA GLY A 22 11.08 -17.22 -14.29
C GLY A 22 11.17 -17.41 -12.77
N LEU A 23 12.23 -16.93 -12.13
CA LEU A 23 12.40 -17.00 -10.68
C LEU A 23 11.67 -15.82 -10.02
N TYR A 24 10.56 -16.10 -9.36
CA TYR A 24 9.79 -15.14 -8.58
C TYR A 24 9.60 -15.64 -7.15
N ALA A 25 9.55 -14.71 -6.21
CA ALA A 25 9.24 -15.05 -4.83
C ALA A 25 7.73 -15.27 -4.68
N ILE A 26 7.35 -16.37 -4.03
CA ILE A 26 5.96 -16.71 -3.71
C ILE A 26 5.69 -16.19 -2.29
N TYR A 27 5.31 -14.92 -2.17
CA TYR A 27 4.84 -14.34 -0.91
C TYR A 27 3.53 -13.59 -1.14
N PRO A 28 2.68 -13.43 -0.11
CA PRO A 28 1.48 -12.60 -0.19
C PRO A 28 1.87 -11.17 -0.58
N LYS A 29 1.54 -10.76 -1.81
CA LYS A 29 1.73 -9.36 -2.21
C LYS A 29 0.80 -8.48 -1.37
N PRO A 30 1.23 -7.27 -0.99
CA PRO A 30 0.33 -6.31 -0.36
C PRO A 30 -0.92 -6.17 -1.23
N TRP A 31 -2.08 -6.49 -0.65
CA TRP A 31 -3.34 -6.33 -1.35
C TRP A 31 -3.67 -4.84 -1.40
N VAL A 32 -3.27 -4.18 -2.49
CA VAL A 32 -3.71 -2.81 -2.75
C VAL A 32 -5.19 -2.94 -3.10
N LYS A 33 -6.07 -2.58 -2.15
CA LYS A 33 -7.52 -2.59 -2.35
C LYS A 33 -7.82 -1.89 -3.69
N GLN A 34 -8.34 -2.64 -4.65
CA GLN A 34 -8.86 -2.05 -5.88
C GLN A 34 -10.02 -1.15 -5.46
N LYS A 35 -10.04 0.11 -5.92
CA LYS A 35 -11.15 1.01 -5.63
C LYS A 35 -12.40 0.35 -6.21
N GLY A 36 -13.39 0.04 -5.37
CA GLY A 36 -14.64 -0.54 -5.85
C GLY A 36 -15.25 0.34 -6.94
N GLU A 37 -15.75 -0.29 -7.99
CA GLU A 37 -16.39 0.43 -9.09
C GLU A 37 -17.61 1.20 -8.59
N GLY A 38 -17.82 2.41 -9.10
CA GLY A 38 -18.97 3.26 -8.73
C GLY A 38 -18.82 4.10 -7.46
N HIS A 39 -17.75 3.95 -6.67
CA HIS A 39 -17.56 4.83 -5.50
C HIS A 39 -17.03 6.21 -5.89
N LYS A 40 -17.79 7.26 -5.54
CA LYS A 40 -17.34 8.66 -5.69
C LYS A 40 -16.09 8.89 -4.84
N LYS A 41 -15.04 9.43 -5.47
CA LYS A 41 -13.83 9.86 -4.76
C LYS A 41 -14.12 11.18 -4.06
N TYR A 42 -14.00 11.21 -2.75
CA TYR A 42 -14.05 12.45 -1.98
C TYR A 42 -12.63 12.99 -1.79
N PRO A 43 -12.40 14.29 -2.05
CA PRO A 43 -11.10 14.90 -1.76
C PRO A 43 -10.84 14.90 -0.25
N TYR A 44 -9.58 14.76 0.13
CA TYR A 44 -9.18 14.93 1.53
C TYR A 44 -9.22 16.42 1.89
N LEU A 45 -10.30 16.83 2.55
CA LEU A 45 -10.62 18.25 2.79
C LEU A 45 -9.65 18.95 3.75
N LEU A 46 -8.90 18.19 4.54
CA LEU A 46 -7.89 18.74 5.46
C LEU A 46 -6.54 19.03 4.77
N ARG A 47 -6.42 18.79 3.46
CA ARG A 47 -5.18 19.04 2.72
C ARG A 47 -4.88 20.55 2.67
N GLY A 48 -3.74 20.94 3.24
CA GLY A 48 -3.28 22.34 3.23
C GLY A 48 -3.89 23.22 4.33
N MET A 49 -4.71 22.64 5.21
CA MET A 49 -5.29 23.34 6.35
C MET A 49 -4.29 23.40 7.51
N SER A 50 -4.14 24.58 8.13
CA SER A 50 -3.39 24.75 9.37
C SER A 50 -4.28 24.47 10.58
N VAL A 51 -3.85 23.54 11.45
CA VAL A 51 -4.58 23.20 12.68
C VAL A 51 -4.07 24.08 13.83
N GLY A 52 -4.71 25.23 14.03
CA GLY A 52 -4.22 26.27 14.94
C GLY A 52 -4.75 26.29 16.38
N TYR A 53 -5.77 25.51 16.73
CA TYR A 53 -6.39 25.54 18.07
C TYR A 53 -6.93 24.16 18.48
N PRO A 54 -7.12 23.90 19.79
CA PRO A 54 -7.77 22.68 20.27
C PRO A 54 -9.15 22.50 19.63
N ASP A 55 -9.54 21.24 19.37
CA ASP A 55 -10.84 20.88 18.77
C ASP A 55 -11.10 21.41 17.34
N HIS A 56 -10.07 21.91 16.66
CA HIS A 56 -10.19 22.40 15.28
C HIS A 56 -10.34 21.27 14.23
N VAL A 57 -9.83 20.06 14.52
CA VAL A 57 -9.91 18.88 13.64
C VAL A 57 -10.14 17.63 14.47
N TRP A 58 -11.07 16.79 14.04
CA TRP A 58 -11.29 15.46 14.60
C TRP A 58 -11.01 14.37 13.56
N CYS A 59 -10.46 13.25 14.02
CA CYS A 59 -10.23 12.05 13.23
C CYS A 59 -10.99 10.89 13.86
N ALA A 60 -11.65 10.07 13.05
CA ALA A 60 -12.35 8.87 13.50
C ALA A 60 -12.13 7.75 12.49
N ASP A 61 -11.84 6.55 13.01
CA ASP A 61 -11.77 5.33 12.22
C ASP A 61 -13.13 4.63 12.22
N ILE A 62 -13.67 4.31 11.04
CA ILE A 62 -14.92 3.57 10.88
C ILE A 62 -14.59 2.16 10.38
N THR A 63 -14.89 1.15 11.19
CA THR A 63 -14.79 -0.25 10.78
C THR A 63 -16.17 -0.81 10.50
N TYR A 64 -16.41 -1.25 9.27
CA TYR A 64 -17.64 -1.93 8.91
C TYR A 64 -17.55 -3.42 9.26
N ILE A 65 -18.41 -3.88 10.17
CA ILE A 65 -18.56 -5.29 10.52
C ILE A 65 -19.85 -5.81 9.85
N ARG A 66 -19.70 -6.65 8.81
CA ARG A 66 -20.83 -7.29 8.15
C ARG A 66 -21.42 -8.36 9.04
N LEU A 67 -22.69 -8.22 9.40
CA LEU A 67 -23.44 -9.30 10.03
C LEU A 67 -23.99 -10.23 8.95
N ILE A 68 -23.92 -11.55 9.18
CA ILE A 68 -24.43 -12.58 8.26
C ILE A 68 -25.96 -12.47 8.11
N ARG A 69 -26.62 -12.00 9.17
CA ARG A 69 -28.04 -11.61 9.19
C ARG A 69 -28.16 -10.32 9.99
N GLY A 70 -28.71 -9.29 9.37
CA GLY A 70 -29.15 -8.03 9.98
C GLY A 70 -30.44 -7.61 9.28
N MET A 71 -31.25 -6.75 9.92
CA MET A 71 -32.53 -6.26 9.37
C MET A 71 -32.38 -5.69 7.96
#